data_AF-A0A935PYZ6-F1
#
_entry.id   AF-A0A935PYZ6-F1
#
_cell.length_a   1.000
_cell.length_b   1.000
_cell.length_c   1.000
_cell.angle_alpha   90.00
_cell.angle_beta   90.00
_cell.angle_gamma   90.00
#
_symmetry.space_group_name_H-M   'P 1'
#
loop_
_entity.id
_entity.type
_entity.pdbx_description
1 polymer ?
#
loop_
_entity_poly.entity_id
_entity_poly.type
_entity_poly.pdbx_seq_one_letter_code
_entity_poly.pdbx_strand_id
1 'polypeptide(L)'
;MIAELRRRGWSIWIYTTSSRSPWQIRNWLLLHGIHVHGIVNSERHRTTPGSRFIRQLPSKFPPAFGIDLHVDDSEGVRMEGQEYGFRVVQVDPHDIFWMHKVLHAVDDVRLG
;
A
#
# COMPACT_ATOMS: atom_id res chain seq x y z
N MET A 1 -2.78 9.43 -11.84
CA MET A 1 -3.04 9.09 -10.42
C MET A 1 -1.87 9.44 -9.48
N ILE A 2 -0.69 8.81 -9.59
CA ILE A 2 0.44 9.06 -8.66
C ILE A 2 0.82 10.55 -8.54
N ALA A 3 0.90 11.26 -9.67
CA ALA A 3 1.18 12.70 -9.68
C ALA A 3 0.10 13.52 -8.94
N GLU A 4 -1.17 13.14 -9.07
CA GLU A 4 -2.29 13.80 -8.40
C GLU A 4 -2.26 13.58 -6.90
N LEU A 5 -2.01 12.35 -6.44
CA LEU A 5 -1.85 12.04 -5.01
C LEU A 5 -0.68 12.84 -4.39
N ARG A 6 0.44 12.95 -5.11
CA ARG A 6 1.58 13.78 -4.69
C ARG A 6 1.24 15.25 -4.62
N ARG A 7 0.51 15.78 -5.62
CA ARG A 7 0.04 17.18 -5.63
C ARG A 7 -0.86 17.47 -4.42
N ARG A 8 -1.62 16.48 -3.96
CA ARG A 8 -2.43 16.55 -2.74
C ARG A 8 -1.62 16.37 -1.44
N GLY A 9 -0.32 16.10 -1.52
CA GLY A 9 0.58 15.98 -0.37
C GLY A 9 0.80 14.56 0.15
N TRP A 10 0.35 13.53 -0.57
CA TRP A 10 0.49 12.14 -0.12
C TRP A 10 1.86 11.54 -0.44
N SER A 11 2.40 10.82 0.54
CA SER A 11 3.57 9.97 0.36
C SER A 11 3.18 8.65 -0.30
N ILE A 12 3.76 8.36 -1.46
CA ILE A 12 3.46 7.15 -2.23
C ILE A 12 4.41 6.03 -1.83
N TRP A 13 3.87 4.90 -1.40
CA TRP A 13 4.61 3.68 -1.04
C TRP A 13 4.24 2.53 -1.97
N ILE A 14 5.15 1.57 -2.11
CA ILE A 14 4.88 0.28 -2.74
C ILE A 14 4.96 -0.80 -1.68
N TYR A 15 3.91 -1.60 -1.56
CA TYR A 15 3.87 -2.75 -0.67
C TYR A 15 3.60 -4.00 -1.48
N THR A 16 4.62 -4.84 -1.63
CA THR A 16 4.59 -6.04 -2.45
C THR A 16 5.03 -7.27 -1.65
N THR A 17 4.51 -8.44 -2.03
CA THR A 17 4.97 -9.75 -1.54
C THR A 17 6.21 -10.26 -2.30
N SER A 18 6.79 -9.47 -3.19
CA SER A 18 8.05 -9.81 -3.87
C SER A 18 9.19 -10.06 -2.88
N SER A 19 10.05 -11.04 -3.20
CA SER A 19 11.32 -11.28 -2.50
C SER A 19 12.47 -10.41 -3.03
N ARG A 20 12.26 -9.66 -4.12
CA ARG A 20 13.26 -8.72 -4.65
C ARG A 20 13.64 -7.68 -3.60
N SER A 21 14.89 -7.25 -3.60
CA SER A 21 15.33 -6.22 -2.67
C SER A 21 14.61 -4.89 -2.96
N PRO A 22 14.41 -4.03 -1.95
CA PRO A 22 13.83 -2.70 -2.16
C PRO A 22 14.59 -1.89 -3.21
N TRP A 23 15.91 -2.06 -3.31
CA TRP A 23 16.74 -1.42 -4.32
C TRP A 23 16.42 -1.88 -5.74
N GLN A 24 16.26 -3.19 -5.96
CA GLN A 24 15.87 -3.74 -7.26
C GLN A 24 14.49 -3.23 -7.70
N ILE A 25 13.52 -3.24 -6.78
CA ILE A 25 12.17 -2.73 -7.06
C ILE A 25 12.23 -1.24 -7.37
N ARG A 26 12.99 -0.46 -6.60
CA ARG A 26 13.14 0.99 -6.81
C ARG A 26 13.72 1.30 -8.18
N ASN A 27 14.80 0.63 -8.59
CA ASN A 27 15.39 0.84 -9.90
C ASN A 27 14.44 0.49 -11.03
N TRP A 28 13.70 -0.63 -10.91
CA TRP A 28 12.70 -1.00 -11.89
C TRP A 28 11.60 0.06 -12.02
N LEU A 29 11.11 0.62 -10.91
CA LEU A 29 10.14 1.73 -10.93
C LEU A 29 10.72 3.00 -11.56
N LEU A 30 11.98 3.33 -11.27
CA LEU A 30 12.67 4.49 -11.84
C LEU A 30 12.81 4.40 -13.36
N LEU A 31 13.06 3.20 -13.92
CA LEU A 31 13.07 3.00 -15.38
C LEU A 31 11.73 3.33 -16.04
N HIS A 32 10.63 3.29 -15.28
CA HIS A 32 9.30 3.67 -15.73
C HIS A 32 8.91 5.09 -15.29
N GLY A 33 9.84 5.89 -14.76
CA GLY A 33 9.60 7.25 -14.28
C GLY A 33 8.78 7.32 -12.98
N ILE A 34 8.61 6.20 -12.28
CA ILE A 34 7.81 6.12 -11.05
C ILE A 34 8.72 6.30 -9.84
N HIS A 35 8.52 7.41 -9.13
CA HIS A 35 9.19 7.68 -7.87
C HIS A 35 8.28 7.30 -6.69
N VAL A 36 8.85 6.73 -5.63
CA VAL A 36 8.12 6.32 -4.42
C VAL A 36 8.93 6.70 -3.17
N HIS A 37 8.22 7.00 -2.08
CA HIS A 37 8.81 7.37 -0.78
C HIS A 37 9.39 6.16 -0.07
N GLY A 38 8.74 5.00 -0.21
CA GLY A 38 9.20 3.78 0.42
C GLY A 38 8.71 2.54 -0.30
N ILE A 39 9.41 1.44 -0.05
CA ILE A 39 9.08 0.11 -0.54
C ILE A 39 9.09 -0.85 0.65
N VAL A 40 8.00 -1.60 0.77
CA VAL A 40 7.85 -2.74 1.68
C VAL A 40 7.77 -3.99 0.82
N ASN A 41 8.78 -4.85 0.95
CA ASN A 41 8.81 -6.17 0.33
C ASN A 41 8.58 -7.26 1.41
N SER A 42 8.53 -8.53 1.03
CA SER A 42 8.29 -9.64 1.98
C SER A 42 9.30 -9.69 3.13
N GLU A 43 10.57 -9.41 2.86
CA GLU A 43 11.61 -9.41 3.90
C GLU A 43 11.43 -8.26 4.89
N ARG A 44 11.21 -7.04 4.40
CA ARG A 44 10.94 -5.88 5.27
C ARG A 44 9.65 -6.08 6.08
N HIS A 45 8.61 -6.67 5.48
CA HIS A 45 7.37 -7.03 6.17
C HIS A 45 7.62 -7.92 7.39
N ARG A 46 8.31 -9.05 7.20
CA ARG A 46 8.58 -10.04 8.25
C ARG A 46 9.50 -9.51 9.35
N THR A 47 10.47 -8.68 8.95
CA THR A 47 11.49 -8.17 9.87
C THR A 47 11.05 -6.92 10.63
N THR A 48 9.95 -6.25 10.28
CA THR A 48 9.53 -5.02 10.97
C THR A 48 8.93 -5.32 12.34
N PRO A 49 9.39 -4.68 13.44
CA PRO A 49 8.91 -4.98 14.79
C PRO A 49 7.38 -4.91 14.94
N GLY A 50 6.72 -3.91 14.35
CA GLY A 50 5.26 -3.76 14.39
C GLY A 50 4.49 -4.97 13.81
N SER A 51 5.10 -5.70 12.88
CA SER A 51 4.55 -6.92 12.30
C SER A 51 4.79 -8.15 13.18
N ARG A 52 5.93 -8.21 13.89
CA ARG A 52 6.34 -9.40 14.67
C ARG A 52 5.46 -9.67 15.90
N PHE A 53 4.75 -8.67 16.41
CA PHE A 53 3.89 -8.82 17.58
C PHE A 53 2.47 -9.29 17.24
N ILE A 54 2.15 -9.47 15.95
CA ILE A 54 0.85 -9.96 15.51
C ILE A 54 0.86 -11.48 15.56
N ARG A 55 -0.06 -12.07 16.34
CA ARG A 55 -0.14 -13.54 16.55
C ARG A 55 -0.28 -14.31 15.24
N GLN A 56 -1.03 -13.76 14.29
CA GLN A 56 -1.17 -14.26 12.93
C GLN A 56 -0.84 -13.11 11.99
N LEU A 57 0.38 -13.12 11.43
CA LEU A 57 0.84 -12.03 10.57
C LEU A 57 0.01 -11.99 9.27
N PRO A 58 -0.75 -10.91 8.99
CA PRO A 58 -1.46 -10.79 7.72
C PRO A 58 -0.47 -10.69 6.55
N SER A 59 -0.97 -10.96 5.34
CA SER A 59 -0.18 -10.85 4.11
C SER A 59 0.45 -9.47 3.94
N LYS A 60 -0.25 -8.42 4.38
CA LYS A 60 0.23 -7.04 4.46
C LYS A 60 -0.27 -6.38 5.75
N PHE A 61 0.57 -5.54 6.36
CA PHE A 61 0.22 -4.75 7.54
C PHE A 61 0.72 -3.30 7.40
N PRO A 62 0.02 -2.47 6.61
CA PRO A 62 0.37 -1.06 6.37
C PRO A 62 0.63 -0.22 7.63
N PRO A 63 -0.09 -0.40 8.77
CA PRO A 63 0.15 0.38 9.98
C PRO A 63 1.56 0.27 10.55
N ALA A 64 2.25 -0.87 10.39
CA ALA A 64 3.63 -1.02 10.85
C ALA A 64 4.64 -0.12 10.10
N PHE A 65 4.20 0.54 9.02
CA PHE A 65 5.00 1.43 8.18
C PHE A 65 4.47 2.86 8.16
N GLY A 66 3.43 3.17 8.94
CA GLY A 66 2.76 4.48 8.92
C GLY A 66 2.07 4.78 7.59
N ILE A 67 1.50 3.75 6.94
CA ILE A 67 0.72 3.90 5.72
C ILE A 67 -0.76 4.00 6.10
N ASP A 68 -1.38 5.14 5.79
CA ASP A 68 -2.75 5.47 6.21
C ASP A 68 -3.85 4.79 5.38
N LEU A 69 -3.55 4.49 4.12
CA LEU A 69 -4.47 3.86 3.18
C LEU A 69 -3.71 2.90 2.27
N HIS A 70 -4.18 1.66 2.21
CA HIS A 70 -3.62 0.64 1.32
C HIS A 70 -4.54 0.41 0.12
N VAL A 71 -3.96 0.31 -1.07
CA VAL A 71 -4.71 0.02 -2.31
C VAL A 71 -4.24 -1.33 -2.82
N ASP A 72 -5.18 -2.27 -3.01
CA ASP A 72 -4.88 -3.65 -3.38
C ASP A 72 -6.03 -4.23 -4.21
N ASP A 73 -5.76 -5.19 -5.09
CA ASP A 73 -6.79 -5.90 -5.84
C ASP A 73 -7.29 -7.17 -5.11
N SER A 74 -6.50 -7.67 -4.16
CA SER A 74 -6.83 -8.88 -3.40
C SER A 74 -7.97 -8.67 -2.41
N GLU A 75 -9.00 -9.50 -2.54
CA GLU A 75 -10.06 -9.60 -1.52
C GLU A 75 -9.49 -10.04 -0.16
N GLY A 76 -8.49 -10.92 -0.15
CA GLY A 76 -7.81 -11.35 1.07
C GLY A 76 -7.24 -10.18 1.86
N VAL A 77 -6.64 -9.21 1.18
CA VAL A 77 -6.08 -8.01 1.83
C VAL A 77 -7.20 -7.11 2.38
N ARG A 78 -8.35 -7.01 1.70
CA ARG A 78 -9.52 -6.30 2.23
C ARG A 78 -10.05 -6.95 3.51
N MET A 79 -10.15 -8.29 3.54
CA MET A 79 -10.57 -9.03 4.72
C MET A 79 -9.59 -8.86 5.89
N GLU A 80 -8.29 -8.95 5.62
CA GLU A 80 -7.24 -8.64 6.61
C GLU A 80 -7.33 -7.20 7.11
N GLY A 81 -7.63 -6.23 6.23
CA GLY A 81 -7.87 -4.84 6.62
C GLY A 81 -9.01 -4.69 7.63
N GLN A 82 -10.10 -5.44 7.43
CA GLN A 82 -11.23 -5.46 8.35
C GLN A 82 -10.88 -6.15 9.68
N GLU A 83 -10.15 -7.27 9.64
CA GLU A 83 -9.76 -8.03 10.82
C GLU A 83 -8.74 -7.27 11.69
N TYR A 84 -7.73 -6.65 11.07
CA TYR A 84 -6.61 -6.01 11.76
C TYR A 84 -6.72 -4.48 11.84
N GLY A 85 -7.84 -3.90 11.36
CA GLY A 85 -8.19 -2.50 11.57
C GLY A 85 -7.40 -1.49 10.72
N PHE A 86 -7.02 -1.85 9.49
CA PHE A 86 -6.36 -0.92 8.56
C PHE A 86 -7.21 -0.65 7.32
N ARG A 87 -7.12 0.59 6.80
CA ARG A 87 -7.95 1.05 5.68
C ARG A 87 -7.43 0.44 4.36
N VAL A 88 -8.32 -0.23 3.63
CA VAL A 88 -8.03 -0.82 2.31
C VAL A 88 -9.04 -0.32 1.28
N VAL A 89 -8.55 0.21 0.16
CA VAL A 89 -9.34 0.37 -1.06
C VAL A 89 -9.09 -0.86 -1.93
N GLN A 90 -10.06 -1.77 -1.95
CA GLN A 90 -10.02 -2.86 -2.92
C GLN A 90 -10.33 -2.31 -4.31
N VAL A 91 -9.46 -2.56 -5.28
CA VAL A 91 -9.66 -2.15 -6.68
C VAL A 91 -9.85 -3.36 -7.58
N ASP A 92 -10.65 -3.21 -8.62
CA ASP A 92 -10.71 -4.17 -9.71
C ASP A 92 -9.95 -3.56 -10.91
N PRO A 93 -8.90 -4.21 -11.43
CA PRO A 93 -8.20 -3.73 -12.62
C PRO A 93 -9.09 -3.56 -13.86
N HIS A 94 -10.24 -4.26 -13.91
CA HIS A 94 -11.22 -4.17 -14.99
C HIS A 94 -12.26 -3.06 -14.79
N ASP A 95 -12.35 -2.47 -13.58
CA ASP A 95 -13.23 -1.35 -13.31
C ASP A 95 -12.61 -0.04 -13.81
N ILE A 96 -13.14 0.52 -14.90
CA ILE A 96 -12.62 1.77 -15.49
C ILE A 96 -12.62 2.96 -14.51
N PHE A 97 -13.41 2.90 -13.43
CA PHE A 97 -13.51 3.95 -12.41
C PHE A 97 -12.69 3.66 -11.15
N TRP A 98 -11.86 2.61 -11.11
CA TRP A 98 -11.08 2.26 -9.92
C TRP A 98 -10.23 3.43 -9.41
N MET A 99 -9.69 4.26 -10.31
CA MET A 99 -8.91 5.45 -9.93
C MET A 99 -9.75 6.48 -9.15
N HIS A 100 -11.02 6.66 -9.51
CA HIS A 100 -11.93 7.56 -8.79
C HIS A 100 -12.22 7.05 -7.38
N LYS A 101 -12.39 5.73 -7.22
CA LYS A 101 -12.54 5.09 -5.90
C LYS A 101 -11.34 5.37 -5.00
N VAL A 102 -10.12 5.23 -5.54
CA VAL A 102 -8.89 5.55 -4.80
C VAL A 102 -8.83 7.02 -4.41
N LEU A 103 -9.12 7.94 -5.34
CA LEU A 103 -9.09 9.38 -5.05
C LEU A 103 -10.12 9.78 -3.98
N HIS A 104 -11.33 9.22 -4.02
CA HIS A 104 -12.36 9.46 -3.01
C HIS A 104 -11.92 8.96 -1.62
N ALA A 105 -11.44 7.72 -1.54
CA ALA A 105 -10.97 7.15 -0.28
C ALA A 105 -9.82 7.95 0.35
N VAL A 106 -8.95 8.52 -0.49
CA VAL A 106 -7.88 9.41 -0.04
C VAL A 106 -8.42 10.71 0.54
N ASP A 107 -9.50 11.25 -0.02
CA ASP A 107 -10.16 12.45 0.51
C ASP A 107 -10.85 12.14 1.85
N ASP A 108 -11.48 10.96 2.00
CA ASP A 108 -12.07 10.50 3.26
C ASP A 108 -11.03 10.37 4.38
N VAL A 109 -9.83 9.85 4.06
CA VAL A 109 -8.73 9.73 5.04
C VAL A 109 -8.28 11.09 5.55
N ARG A 110 -8.35 12.13 4.72
CA ARG A 110 -7.91 13.49 5.10
C ARG A 110 -8.89 14.18 6.06
N LEU A 111 -10.16 13.77 6.04
CA LEU A 111 -11.24 14.39 6.81
C LEU A 111 -11.45 13.79 8.20
N GLY A 112 -10.87 12.62 8.50
CA GLY A 112 -11.06 11.92 9.78
C GLY A 112 -9.78 11.36 10.35
#